data_AF-A0A1B7YSA1-F1
#
_entry.id   AF-A0A1B7YSA1-F1
#
_cell.length_a   1.000
_cell.length_b   1.000
_cell.length_c   1.000
_cell.angle_alpha   90.00
_cell.angle_beta   90.00
_cell.angle_gamma   90.00
#
_symmetry.space_group_name_H-M   'P 1'
#
loop_
_entity.id
_entity.type
_entity.pdbx_description
1 polymer ?
#
loop_
_entity_poly.entity_id
_entity_poly.type
_entity_poly.pdbx_seq_one_letter_code
_entity_poly.pdbx_strand_id
1 'polypeptide(L)' 'MCSCVETALGSIVDAKPKFDRFLLNPIILLNLKQEKSATDNFSAAVIEKLPEALKGAAETLNGGIETAFSMPMLLTAKH' A
#
# COMPACT_ATOMS: atom_id res chain seq x y z
N MET A 1 0.48 14.66 6.43
CA MET A 1 -0.57 14.55 5.40
C MET A 1 -1.25 13.22 5.67
N CYS A 2 -2.57 13.15 5.78
CA CYS A 2 -3.28 11.89 6.00
C CYS A 2 -4.03 11.59 4.69
N SER A 3 -3.39 10.84 3.80
CA SER A 3 -4.06 10.36 2.59
C SER A 3 -5.03 9.25 2.95
N CYS A 4 -6.12 9.08 2.18
CA CYS A 4 -7.08 8.00 2.42
C CYS A 4 -6.42 6.61 2.39
N VAL A 5 -5.34 6.46 1.60
CA VAL A 5 -4.54 5.23 1.51
C VAL A 5 -3.84 4.93 2.83
N GLU A 6 -3.15 5.91 3.42
CA GLU A 6 -2.49 5.73 4.73
C GLU A 6 -3.50 5.40 5.83
N THR A 7 -4.69 6.03 5.80
CA THR A 7 -5.76 5.74 6.77
C THR A 7 -6.28 4.31 6.62
N ALA A 8 -6.54 3.88 5.39
CA ALA A 8 -7.05 2.55 5.11
C ALA A 8 -6.03 1.47 5.50
N LEU A 9 -4.77 1.64 5.08
CA LEU A 9 -3.68 0.72 5.42
C LEU A 9 -3.35 0.74 6.92
N GLY A 10 -3.45 1.89 7.58
CA GLY A 10 -3.36 2.00 9.05
C GLY A 10 -4.45 1.20 9.76
N SER A 11 -5.67 1.21 9.24
CA SER A 11 -6.77 0.40 9.79
C SER A 11 -6.49 -1.12 9.70
N ILE A 12 -5.73 -1.57 8.68
CA ILE A 12 -5.28 -2.96 8.57
C ILE A 12 -4.23 -3.27 9.64
N VAL A 13 -3.29 -2.35 9.90
CA VAL A 13 -2.31 -2.48 10.98
C VAL A 13 -3.00 -2.60 12.34
N ASP A 14 -3.96 -1.72 12.62
CA ASP A 14 -4.73 -1.72 13.88
C ASP A 14 -5.56 -3.00 14.06
N ALA A 15 -6.01 -3.61 12.96
CA ALA A 15 -6.77 -4.84 12.97
C ALA A 15 -5.92 -6.11 13.13
N LYS A 16 -4.57 -6.02 13.11
CA LYS A 16 -3.67 -7.19 13.21
C LYS A 16 -4.04 -8.17 14.34
N PRO A 17 -4.37 -7.74 15.58
CA PRO A 17 -4.72 -8.68 16.64
C PRO A 17 -5.94 -9.56 16.30
N LYS A 18 -6.86 -9.07 15.47
CA LYS A 18 -8.00 -9.86 14.98
C LYS A 18 -7.53 -10.88 13.94
N PHE A 19 -6.65 -10.48 13.03
CA PHE A 19 -6.09 -11.39 12.04
C PHE A 19 -5.26 -12.50 12.68
N ASP A 20 -4.49 -12.19 13.72
CA ASP A 20 -3.76 -13.17 14.54
C ASP A 20 -4.73 -14.17 15.18
N ARG A 21 -5.77 -13.66 15.87
CA ARG A 21 -6.79 -14.48 16.54
C ARG A 21 -7.50 -15.45 15.61
N PHE A 22 -7.77 -15.03 14.37
CA PHE A 22 -8.51 -15.83 13.38
C PHE A 22 -7.59 -16.50 12.35
N LEU A 23 -6.27 -16.42 12.51
CA LEU A 23 -5.26 -16.99 11.61
C LEU A 23 -5.40 -16.50 10.15
N LEU A 24 -5.81 -15.24 9.97
CA LEU A 24 -6.08 -14.64 8.66
C LEU A 24 -4.86 -13.95 8.03
N ASN A 25 -3.76 -13.78 8.75
CA ASN A 25 -2.55 -13.08 8.26
C ASN A 25 -2.10 -13.51 6.85
N PRO A 26 -2.07 -14.82 6.50
CA PRO A 26 -1.65 -15.23 5.15
C PRO A 26 -2.55 -14.67 4.04
N ILE A 27 -3.87 -14.64 4.26
CA ILE A 27 -4.85 -14.14 3.28
C ILE A 27 -4.78 -12.61 3.20
N ILE A 28 -4.65 -11.92 4.34
CA ILE A 28 -4.48 -10.46 4.34
C ILE A 28 -3.19 -10.07 3.62
N LEU A 29 -2.08 -10.77 3.85
CA LEU A 29 -0.83 -10.53 3.14
C LEU A 29 -0.98 -10.75 1.62
N LEU A 30 -1.71 -11.80 1.22
CA LEU A 30 -1.97 -12.07 -0.20
C LEU A 30 -2.78 -10.93 -0.85
N ASN A 31 -3.77 -10.38 -0.14
CA ASN A 31 -4.55 -9.24 -0.63
C ASN A 31 -3.68 -7.98 -0.72
N LEU A 32 -2.90 -7.66 0.31
CA LEU A 32 -2.00 -6.51 0.32
C LEU A 32 -0.99 -6.56 -0.85
N LYS A 33 -0.46 -7.74 -1.18
CA LYS A 33 0.42 -7.91 -2.35
C LYS A 33 -0.29 -7.63 -3.67
N GLN A 34 -1.54 -8.07 -3.82
CA GLN A 34 -2.33 -7.83 -5.02
C GLN A 34 -2.71 -6.34 -5.15
N GLU A 35 -3.13 -5.71 -4.07
CA GLU A 35 -3.44 -4.28 -4.02
C GLU A 35 -2.21 -3.43 -4.34
N LYS A 36 -1.05 -3.78 -3.76
CA LYS A 36 0.21 -3.13 -4.10
C LYS A 36 0.52 -3.29 -5.59
N SER A 37 0.50 -4.51 -6.13
CA SER A 37 0.79 -4.74 -7.55
C SER A 37 -0.16 -3.97 -8.49
N ALA A 38 -1.46 -3.89 -8.15
CA ALA A 38 -2.42 -3.10 -8.90
C ALA A 38 -2.13 -1.60 -8.82
N THR A 39 -1.72 -1.12 -7.65
CA THR A 39 -1.32 0.27 -7.42
C THR A 39 -0.07 0.63 -8.22
N ASP A 40 0.96 -0.22 -8.20
CA ASP A 40 2.21 -0.03 -8.95
C ASP A 40 1.90 0.12 -10.45
N ASN A 41 1.05 -0.77 -10.99
CA ASN A 41 0.65 -0.73 -12.40
C ASN A 41 -0.13 0.54 -12.75
N PHE A 42 -1.08 0.94 -11.90
CA PHE A 42 -1.87 2.13 -12.11
C PHE A 42 -1.01 3.40 -12.05
N SER A 43 -0.17 3.53 -11.02
CA SER A 43 0.73 4.67 -10.85
C SER A 43 1.70 4.81 -12.01
N ALA A 44 2.30 3.70 -12.48
CA ALA A 44 3.18 3.73 -13.65
C ALA A 44 2.46 4.23 -14.90
N ALA A 45 1.25 3.74 -15.16
CA ALA A 45 0.44 4.17 -16.30
C ALA A 45 0.07 5.66 -16.21
N VAL A 46 -0.25 6.16 -15.02
CA VAL A 46 -0.54 7.58 -14.80
C VAL A 46 0.71 8.43 -15.03
N ILE A 47 1.84 8.07 -14.42
CA ILE A 47 3.11 8.81 -14.56
C ILE A 47 3.55 8.90 -16.02
N GLU A 48 3.37 7.82 -16.79
CA GLU A 48 3.69 7.80 -18.23
C GLU A 48 2.89 8.85 -19.02
N LYS A 49 1.64 9.12 -18.64
CA LYS A 49 0.76 10.08 -19.33
C LYS A 49 0.98 11.54 -18.91
N LEU A 50 1.83 11.79 -17.91
CA LEU A 50 2.10 13.15 -17.46
C LEU A 50 3.13 13.85 -18.35
N PRO A 51 3.00 15.17 -18.55
CA PRO A 51 4.08 16.00 -19.07
C PRO A 51 5.35 15.82 -18.24
N GLU A 52 6.51 15.90 -18.89
CA GLU A 52 7.81 15.65 -18.25
C GLU A 52 8.03 16.49 -16.98
N ALA A 53 7.61 17.75 -17.01
CA ALA A 53 7.70 18.67 -15.87
C ALA A 53 6.92 18.22 -14.61
N LEU A 54 5.96 17.29 -14.74
CA LEU A 54 5.13 16.82 -13.64
C LEU A 54 5.48 15.40 -13.16
N LYS A 55 6.29 14.65 -13.92
CA LYS A 55 6.62 13.26 -13.58
C LYS A 55 7.30 13.14 -12.22
N GLY A 56 8.29 13.98 -11.92
CA GLY A 56 8.99 13.94 -10.63
C GLY A 56 8.07 14.22 -9.42
N ALA A 57 7.07 15.10 -9.58
CA ALA A 57 6.07 15.34 -8.53
C ALA A 57 5.16 14.12 -8.34
N ALA A 58 4.77 13.45 -9.42
CA ALA A 58 3.97 12.23 -9.37
C ALA A 58 4.74 11.03 -8.80
N GLU A 59 6.02 10.88 -9.12
CA GLU A 59 6.91 9.88 -8.51
C GLU A 59 7.06 10.11 -7.01
N THR A 60 7.18 11.37 -6.57
CA THR A 60 7.21 11.72 -5.14
C THR A 60 5.92 11.31 -4.44
N LEU A 61 4.76 11.57 -5.05
CA LEU A 61 3.47 11.15 -4.51
C LEU A 61 3.35 9.63 -4.47
N ASN A 62 3.78 8.93 -5.53
CA ASN A 62 3.80 7.47 -5.57
C ASN A 62 4.69 6.89 -4.46
N GLY A 63 5.87 7.48 -4.20
CA GLY A 63 6.76 7.05 -3.13
C GLY A 63 6.11 7.08 -1.74
N GLY A 64 5.19 8.02 -1.49
CA GLY A 64 4.38 8.03 -0.27
C GLY A 64 3.45 6.82 -0.16
N ILE A 65 2.82 6.44 -1.27
CA ILE A 65 1.96 5.26 -1.36
C ILE A 65 2.77 3.97 -1.15
N GLU A 66 3.92 3.84 -1.82
CA GLU A 66 4.87 2.73 -1.62
C GLU A 66 5.24 2.55 -0.14
N THR A 67 5.55 3.67 0.52
CA THR A 67 5.90 3.68 1.94
C THR A 67 4.73 3.22 2.80
N ALA A 68 3.50 3.63 2.49
CA ALA A 68 2.31 3.24 3.24
C ALA A 68 2.05 1.72 3.24
N PHE A 69 2.35 1.02 2.14
CA PHE A 69 2.22 -0.45 2.06
C PHE A 69 3.26 -1.22 2.90
N SER A 70 4.38 -0.61 3.26
CA SER A 70 5.51 -1.29 3.89
C SER A 70 5.16 -1.90 5.27
N MET A 71 4.50 -1.12 6.14
CA MET A 71 4.20 -1.56 7.51
C MET A 71 3.12 -2.66 7.58
N PRO A 72 1.95 -2.53 6.92
CA PRO A 72 0.93 -3.59 6.90
C PRO A 72 1.47 -4.91 6.34
N MET A 73 2.27 -4.87 5.28
CA MET A 73 2.87 -6.07 4.68
C MET A 73 3.90 -6.72 5.61
N LEU A 74 4.75 -5.93 6.26
CA LEU A 74 5.73 -6.45 7.23
C LEU A 74 5.03 -7.13 8.41
N LEU A 75 3.99 -6.52 8.95
CA LEU A 75 3.28 -7.04 10.11
C LEU A 75 2.50 -8.32 9.80
N THR A 76 1.84 -8.39 8.66
CA THR A 76 1.08 -9.58 8.25
C THR A 76 1.98 -10.73 7.80
N ALA A 77 3.25 -10.46 7.45
CA ALA A 77 4.25 -11.50 7.18
C ALA A 77 4.90 -12.08 8.46
N LYS A 78 4.73 -11.45 9.62
CA LYS A 78 5.26 -11.93 10.91
C LYS A 78 4.22 -12.80 11.62
N HIS A 79 4.62 -14.02 11.95
CA HIS A 79 3.83 -14.98 12.73
C HIS A 79 3.97 -14.73 14.22
#